data_AF-A0AA43LQA7-F1
#
_entry.id   AF-A0AA43LQA7-F1
#
_cell.length_a   1.000
_cell.length_b   1.000
_cell.length_c   1.000
_cell.angle_alpha   90.00
_cell.angle_beta   90.00
_cell.angle_gamma   90.00
#
_symmetry.space_group_name_H-M   'P 1'
#
loop_
_entity.id
_entity.type
_entity.pdbx_description
1 polymer ?
#
loop_
_entity_poly.entity_id
_entity_poly.type
_entity_poly.pdbx_seq_one_letter_code
_entity_poly.pdbx_strand_id
1 'polypeptide(L)'
;MQSKITNTIEESSLWEKFLKGDDKAYAYFYKKYMESLFSYGMRFTSDRELVKDCIQDIFVKIYSNRSNLKQTDNVKLYLFIALKNTLFNVFAKNTE
;
A
#
# COMPACT_ATOMS: atom_id res chain seq x y z
N MET A 1 21.19 2.52 -16.44
CA MET A 1 21.00 2.44 -14.97
C MET A 1 20.47 3.72 -14.32
N GLN A 2 20.18 4.81 -15.06
CA GLN A 2 19.79 6.10 -14.45
C GLN A 2 18.27 6.29 -14.18
N SER A 3 17.38 5.36 -14.55
CA SER A 3 15.93 5.59 -14.41
C SER A 3 15.32 5.22 -13.05
N LYS A 4 16.00 4.42 -12.22
CA LYS A 4 15.45 4.01 -10.91
C LYS A 4 15.61 5.07 -9.82
N ILE A 5 16.67 5.88 -9.86
CA ILE A 5 16.99 6.84 -8.79
C ILE A 5 16.03 8.04 -8.83
N THR A 6 15.72 8.57 -10.02
CA THR A 6 14.82 9.72 -10.18
C THR A 6 13.40 9.42 -9.71
N ASN A 7 12.91 8.20 -9.99
CA ASN A 7 11.55 7.79 -9.63
C ASN A 7 11.35 7.67 -8.11
N THR A 8 12.38 7.24 -7.36
CA THR A 8 12.33 7.13 -5.89
C THR A 8 12.29 8.49 -5.20
N ILE A 9 13.02 9.48 -5.73
CA ILE A 9 13.05 10.86 -5.18
C ILE A 9 11.67 11.52 -5.36
N GLU A 10 11.03 11.31 -6.52
CA GLU A 10 9.67 11.82 -6.78
C GLU A 10 8.62 11.15 -5.89
N GLU A 11 8.72 9.84 -5.65
CA GLU A 11 7.79 9.12 -4.77
C GLU A 11 7.93 9.52 -3.30
N SER A 12 9.16 9.73 -2.81
CA SER A 12 9.39 10.19 -1.43
C SER A 12 8.74 11.57 -1.21
N SER A 13 8.88 12.48 -2.18
CA SER A 13 8.20 13.78 -2.13
C SER A 13 6.67 13.68 -2.19
N LEU A 14 6.12 12.79 -3.03
CA LEU A 14 4.68 12.54 -3.07
C LEU A 14 4.18 11.93 -1.76
N TRP A 15 4.96 11.06 -1.13
CA TRP A 15 4.64 10.49 0.17
C TRP A 15 4.56 11.59 1.23
N GLU A 16 5.51 12.51 1.25
CA GLU A 16 5.48 13.65 2.17
C GLU A 16 4.22 14.51 1.99
N LYS A 17 3.82 14.78 0.74
CA LYS A 17 2.56 15.49 0.45
C LYS A 17 1.34 14.74 0.97
N PHE A 18 1.31 13.42 0.77
CA PHE A 18 0.26 12.56 1.33
C PHE A 18 0.21 12.66 2.86
N LEU A 19 1.34 12.59 3.56
CA LEU A 19 1.40 12.75 5.03
C LEU A 19 0.85 14.10 5.50
N LYS A 20 1.03 15.15 4.69
CA LYS A 20 0.49 16.50 4.93
C LYS A 20 -0.99 16.67 4.54
N GLY A 21 -1.64 15.62 4.03
CA GLY A 21 -3.07 15.63 3.69
C GLY A 21 -3.39 15.92 2.22
N ASP A 22 -2.44 15.77 1.31
CA ASP A 22 -2.72 15.89 -0.13
C ASP A 22 -3.47 14.65 -0.65
N ASP A 23 -4.77 14.80 -0.89
CA ASP A 23 -5.63 13.74 -1.44
C ASP A 23 -5.22 13.31 -2.86
N LYS A 24 -4.57 14.18 -3.65
CA LYS A 24 -4.07 13.80 -4.98
C LYS A 24 -2.88 12.86 -4.85
N ALA A 25 -2.01 13.09 -3.87
CA ALA A 25 -0.91 12.17 -3.57
C ALA A 25 -1.44 10.81 -3.10
N TYR A 26 -2.48 10.79 -2.26
CA TYR A 26 -3.17 9.55 -1.88
C TYR A 26 -3.73 8.81 -3.11
N ALA A 27 -4.48 9.50 -3.97
CA ALA A 27 -5.07 8.91 -5.18
C ALA A 27 -3.99 8.38 -6.15
N TYR A 28 -2.85 9.06 -6.24
CA TYR A 28 -1.69 8.59 -7.00
C TYR A 28 -1.20 7.23 -6.48
N PHE A 29 -0.97 7.10 -5.17
CA PHE A 29 -0.50 5.84 -4.58
C PHE A 29 -1.52 4.71 -4.74
N TYR A 30 -2.80 5.00 -4.52
CA TYR A 30 -3.87 4.03 -4.74
C TYR A 30 -3.84 3.50 -6.18
N LYS A 31 -3.94 4.40 -7.17
CA LYS A 31 -3.96 4.02 -8.59
C LYS A 31 -2.68 3.32 -9.04
N LYS A 32 -1.52 3.76 -8.55
CA LYS A 32 -0.22 3.18 -8.91
C LYS A 32 -0.05 1.76 -8.40
N TYR A 33 -0.48 1.49 -7.16
CA TYR A 33 -0.17 0.23 -6.49
C TYR A 33 -1.31 -0.78 -6.49
N MET A 34 -2.56 -0.37 -6.72
CA MET A 34 -3.73 -1.25 -6.70
C MET A 34 -3.55 -2.53 -7.53
N GLU A 35 -3.18 -2.42 -8.80
CA GLU A 35 -3.05 -3.58 -9.70
C GLU A 35 -1.89 -4.51 -9.29
N SER A 36 -0.76 -3.93 -8.90
CA SER A 36 0.41 -4.68 -8.46
C SER A 36 0.18 -5.39 -7.13
N LEU A 37 -0.52 -4.73 -6.19
CA LEU A 37 -0.93 -5.31 -4.91
C LEU A 37 -1.96 -6.41 -5.11
N PHE A 38 -2.95 -6.19 -5.98
CA PHE A 38 -3.95 -7.19 -6.30
C PHE A 38 -3.30 -8.44 -6.89
N SER A 39 -2.45 -8.27 -7.92
CA SER A 39 -1.72 -9.38 -8.52
C SER A 39 -0.83 -10.13 -7.52
N TYR A 40 -0.24 -9.42 -6.57
CA TYR A 40 0.55 -10.02 -5.49
C TYR A 40 -0.33 -10.79 -4.49
N GLY A 41 -1.45 -10.21 -4.05
CA GLY A 41 -2.41 -10.83 -3.13
C GLY A 41 -3.03 -12.11 -3.69
N MET A 42 -3.36 -12.12 -4.99
CA MET A 42 -3.88 -13.29 -5.69
C MET A 42 -2.91 -14.48 -5.74
N ARG A 43 -1.63 -14.30 -5.38
CA ARG A 43 -0.68 -15.42 -5.23
C ARG A 43 -0.85 -16.17 -3.92
N PHE A 44 -1.56 -15.61 -2.96
CA PHE A 44 -1.78 -16.21 -1.64
C PHE A 44 -3.18 -16.83 -1.48
N THR A 45 -4.16 -16.31 -2.22
CA THR A 45 -5.55 -16.79 -2.20
C THR A 45 -6.21 -16.61 -3.56
N SER A 46 -7.17 -17.46 -3.89
CA SER A 46 -8.05 -17.30 -5.06
C SER A 46 -9.24 -16.38 -4.79
N ASP A 47 -9.47 -15.97 -3.54
CA ASP A 47 -10.54 -15.06 -3.16
C ASP A 47 -10.19 -13.61 -3.56
N ARG A 48 -10.80 -13.16 -4.65
CA ARG A 48 -10.57 -11.82 -5.22
C ARG A 48 -11.15 -10.71 -4.35
N GLU A 49 -12.30 -10.94 -3.73
CA GLU A 49 -12.96 -9.91 -2.91
C GLU A 49 -12.19 -9.73 -1.61
N LEU A 50 -11.73 -10.81 -0.98
CA LEU A 50 -10.83 -10.71 0.16
C LEU A 50 -9.56 -9.91 -0.13
N VAL A 51 -8.93 -10.12 -1.29
CA VAL A 51 -7.72 -9.36 -1.67
C VAL A 51 -8.05 -7.88 -1.85
N LYS A 52 -9.16 -7.53 -2.50
CA LYS A 52 -9.61 -6.14 -2.65
C LYS A 52 -9.90 -5.49 -1.31
N ASP A 53 -10.61 -6.19 -0.43
CA ASP A 53 -10.96 -5.72 0.91
C ASP A 53 -9.69 -5.46 1.72
N CYS A 54 -8.71 -6.38 1.68
CA CYS A 54 -7.43 -6.18 2.34
C CYS A 54 -6.67 -4.95 1.80
N ILE A 55 -6.66 -4.74 0.49
CA ILE A 55 -6.05 -3.56 -0.13
C ILE A 55 -6.78 -2.29 0.33
N GLN A 56 -8.11 -2.28 0.27
CA GLN A 56 -8.93 -1.16 0.69
C GLN A 56 -8.68 -0.82 2.17
N ASP A 57 -8.63 -1.82 3.03
CA ASP A 57 -8.31 -1.70 4.46
C ASP A 57 -6.96 -1.02 4.70
N ILE A 58 -5.93 -1.43 3.96
CA ILE A 58 -4.60 -0.82 4.07
C ILE A 58 -4.67 0.65 3.69
N PHE A 59 -5.30 0.96 2.57
CA PHE A 59 -5.42 2.34 2.08
C PHE A 59 -6.24 3.23 3.02
N VAL A 60 -7.33 2.72 3.60
CA VAL A 60 -8.11 3.42 4.62
C VAL A 60 -7.30 3.62 5.90
N LYS A 61 -6.55 2.61 6.36
CA LYS A 61 -5.71 2.69 7.56
C LYS A 61 -4.59 3.71 7.39
N ILE A 62 -3.89 3.71 6.26
CA ILE A 62 -2.82 4.69 6.02
C ILE A 62 -3.40 6.10 5.89
N TYR A 63 -4.56 6.27 5.23
CA TYR A 63 -5.20 7.57 5.11
C TYR A 63 -5.59 8.12 6.47
N SER A 64 -6.24 7.30 7.30
CA SER A 64 -6.71 7.68 8.64
C SER A 64 -5.54 7.98 9.60
N ASN A 65 -4.42 7.27 9.45
CA ASN A 65 -3.25 7.43 10.31
C ASN A 65 -2.12 8.27 9.68
N ARG A 66 -2.37 8.95 8.55
CA ARG A 66 -1.34 9.62 7.73
C ARG A 66 -0.48 10.60 8.51
N SER A 67 -1.06 11.31 9.49
CA SER A 67 -0.34 12.29 10.32
C SER A 67 0.69 11.65 11.27
N ASN A 68 0.57 10.35 11.56
CA ASN A 68 1.47 9.60 12.45
C ASN A 68 2.42 8.67 11.68
N LEU A 69 2.28 8.57 10.36
CA LEU A 69 3.16 7.73 9.55
C LEU A 69 4.51 8.40 9.37
N LYS A 70 5.58 7.59 9.41
CA LYS A 70 6.93 8.06 9.15
C LYS A 70 7.15 8.25 7.65
N GLN A 71 8.05 9.18 7.33
CA GLN A 71 8.60 9.29 5.99
C GLN A 71 9.26 7.96 5.59
N THR A 72 9.04 7.52 4.36
CA THR A 72 9.67 6.32 3.81
C THR A 72 10.14 6.57 2.39
N ASP A 73 11.32 6.04 2.07
CA ASP A 73 11.87 6.09 0.72
C ASP A 73 11.39 4.93 -0.15
N ASN A 74 10.63 3.98 0.42
CA ASN A 74 10.17 2.79 -0.30
C ASN A 74 8.70 2.47 0.02
N VAL A 75 7.81 3.32 -0.49
CA VAL A 75 6.35 3.16 -0.37
C VAL A 75 5.89 1.81 -0.92
N LYS A 76 6.49 1.35 -2.02
CA LYS A 76 6.20 0.03 -2.59
C LYS A 76 6.40 -1.10 -1.57
N LEU A 77 7.59 -1.19 -0.98
CA LEU A 77 7.91 -2.25 -0.03
C LEU A 77 6.98 -2.19 1.19
N TYR A 78 6.72 -0.99 1.69
CA TYR A 78 5.79 -0.77 2.80
C TYR A 78 4.40 -1.35 2.50
N LEU A 79 3.81 -1.00 1.35
CA LEU A 79 2.47 -1.48 0.96
C LEU A 79 2.41 -3.00 0.76
N PHE A 80 3.44 -3.60 0.16
CA PHE A 80 3.49 -5.05 -0.05
C PHE A 80 3.61 -5.82 1.27
N ILE A 81 4.43 -5.34 2.21
CA ILE A 81 4.52 -5.92 3.56
C ILE A 81 3.18 -5.78 4.28
N ALA A 82 2.55 -4.60 4.20
CA ALA A 82 1.23 -4.38 4.81
C ALA A 82 0.17 -5.33 4.26
N LEU A 83 0.16 -5.58 2.93
CA LEU A 83 -0.77 -6.52 2.31
C LEU A 83 -0.53 -7.96 2.76
N LYS A 84 0.74 -8.40 2.74
CA LYS A 84 1.08 -9.73 3.23
C LYS A 84 0.62 -9.91 4.68
N ASN A 85 0.94 -8.97 5.57
CA ASN A 85 0.56 -9.07 6.98
C ASN A 85 -0.97 -9.07 7.17
N THR A 86 -1.69 -8.27 6.39
CA THR A 86 -3.16 -8.20 6.46
C THR A 86 -3.80 -9.52 6.03
N LEU A 87 -3.36 -10.10 4.90
CA LEU A 87 -3.85 -11.41 4.42
C LEU A 87 -3.58 -12.53 5.43
N PHE A 88 -2.35 -12.59 5.96
CA PHE A 88 -1.97 -13.64 6.92
C PHE A 88 -2.76 -13.51 8.23
N ASN A 89 -3.06 -12.29 8.69
CA ASN A 89 -3.94 -12.06 9.84
C ASN A 89 -5.36 -12.56 9.58
N VAL A 90 -5.90 -12.38 8.36
CA VAL A 90 -7.22 -12.93 8.02
C VAL A 90 -7.18 -14.45 8.01
N PHE A 91 -6.15 -15.06 7.42
CA PHE A 91 -6.02 -16.53 7.39
C PHE A 91 -5.90 -17.12 8.79
N ALA A 92 -5.15 -16.49 9.69
CA ALA A 92 -5.03 -16.93 11.08
C ALA A 92 -6.38 -16.90 11.81
N LYS A 93 -7.18 -15.85 11.62
CA LYS A 93 -8.51 -15.72 12.25
C LYS A 93 -9.54 -16.71 11.73
N ASN A 94 -9.41 -17.18 10.49
CA ASN A 94 -10.31 -18.18 9.92
C ASN A 94 -9.98 -19.62 10.38
N THR A 95 -8.95 -19.80 11.21
CA THR A 95 -8.53 -21.11 11.73
C THR A 95 -9.00 -21.35 13.18
N GLU A 96 -9.73 -20.40 13.78
CA GLU A 96 -10.39 -20.51 15.10
C GLU A 96 -11.89 -20.84 14.94
#